data_AF-A0AB38II63-F1
#
_entry.id   AF-A0AB38II63-F1
#
_cell.length_a   1.000
_cell.length_b   1.000
_cell.length_c   1.000
_cell.angle_alpha   90.00
_cell.angle_beta   90.00
_cell.angle_gamma   90.00
#
_symmetry.space_group_name_H-M   'P 1'
#
loop_
_entity.id
_entity.type
_entity.pdbx_description
1 polymer ?
#
loop_
_entity_poly.entity_id
_entity_poly.type
_entity_poly.pdbx_seq_one_letter_code
_entity_poly.pdbx_strand_id
1 'polypeptide(L)'
;MTSGGGTFSPEEIKYLKSLSAVAEATAKRITYTDDFKRYCVVHYNEGASPVRMFREAGLDPALIGYKRIERCLARWRESQDEILNSGNAKAGQILVVVATPGV
;
A
#
# COMPACT_ATOMS: atom_id res chain seq x y z
N MET A 1 -19.45 -10.63 7.20
CA MET A 1 -18.49 -10.63 8.33
C MET A 1 -17.09 -10.70 7.72
N THR A 2 -16.41 -9.56 7.53
CA THR A 2 -14.98 -9.56 7.15
C THR A 2 -14.29 -8.74 8.23
N SER A 3 -13.78 -9.48 9.22
CA SER A 3 -13.25 -8.98 10.47
C SER A 3 -11.77 -8.71 10.29
N GLY A 4 -11.39 -7.43 10.26
CA GLY A 4 -10.21 -6.81 10.89
C GLY A 4 -8.83 -7.49 11.03
N GLY A 5 -8.53 -8.67 10.48
CA GLY A 5 -7.27 -9.36 10.78
C GLY A 5 -7.05 -10.71 10.10
N GLY A 6 -7.70 -10.96 8.96
CA GLY A 6 -7.51 -12.19 8.19
C GLY A 6 -6.32 -12.07 7.24
N THR A 7 -5.41 -13.04 7.30
CA THR A 7 -4.30 -13.16 6.36
C THR A 7 -4.78 -13.34 4.92
N PHE A 8 -4.06 -12.79 3.95
CA PHE A 8 -4.32 -13.05 2.53
C PHE A 8 -4.19 -14.54 2.21
N SER A 9 -5.17 -15.08 1.50
CA SER A 9 -5.13 -16.42 0.93
C SER A 9 -4.03 -16.54 -0.13
N PRO A 10 -3.50 -17.74 -0.39
CA PRO A 10 -2.47 -17.95 -1.40
C PRO A 10 -2.89 -17.49 -2.80
N GLU A 11 -4.18 -17.59 -3.14
CA GLU A 11 -4.74 -17.08 -4.39
C GLU A 11 -4.68 -15.54 -4.46
N GLU A 12 -5.06 -14.86 -3.38
CA GLU A 12 -4.99 -13.40 -3.27
C GLU A 12 -3.53 -12.92 -3.33
N ILE A 13 -2.61 -13.62 -2.67
CA ILE A 13 -1.17 -13.32 -2.74
C ILE A 13 -0.68 -13.45 -4.19
N LYS A 14 -1.06 -14.52 -4.89
CA LYS A 14 -0.68 -14.73 -6.29
C LYS A 14 -1.24 -13.62 -7.19
N TYR A 15 -2.48 -13.22 -6.97
CA TYR A 15 -3.10 -12.09 -7.67
C TYR A 15 -2.35 -10.78 -7.39
N LEU A 16 -2.09 -10.45 -6.12
CA LEU A 16 -1.34 -9.25 -5.73
C LEU A 16 0.05 -9.21 -6.36
N LYS A 17 0.77 -10.34 -6.37
CA LYS A 17 2.10 -10.45 -7.00
C LYS A 17 2.08 -10.32 -8.53
N SER A 18 0.91 -10.44 -9.16
CA SER A 18 0.78 -10.23 -10.61
C SER A 18 0.64 -8.76 -10.99
N LEU A 19 0.38 -7.87 -10.02
CA LEU A 19 0.20 -6.44 -10.23
C LEU A 19 1.55 -5.73 -10.25
N SER A 20 1.76 -4.81 -11.20
CA SER A 20 2.97 -3.97 -11.30
C SER A 20 3.14 -3.01 -10.11
N ALA A 21 2.05 -2.69 -9.41
CA ALA A 21 2.06 -1.86 -8.20
C ALA A 21 2.65 -2.56 -6.97
N VAL A 22 2.79 -3.89 -7.00
CA VAL A 22 3.20 -4.72 -5.87
C VAL A 22 4.59 -5.30 -6.15
N ALA A 23 5.56 -4.92 -5.31
CA ALA A 23 6.89 -5.53 -5.35
C ALA A 23 6.88 -6.94 -4.74
N GLU A 24 6.18 -7.10 -3.61
CA GLU A 24 6.07 -8.38 -2.93
C GLU A 24 4.78 -8.43 -2.10
N ALA A 25 4.09 -9.58 -2.10
CA ALA A 25 2.96 -9.82 -1.22
C ALA A 25 3.16 -11.12 -0.45
N THR A 26 2.77 -11.07 0.82
CA THR A 26 2.80 -12.17 1.79
C THR A 26 1.45 -12.15 2.51
N ALA A 27 1.10 -13.27 3.15
CA ALA A 27 -0.14 -13.46 3.91
C ALA A 27 -0.49 -12.31 4.89
N LYS A 28 0.48 -11.53 5.38
CA LYS A 28 0.24 -10.40 6.30
C LYS A 28 0.74 -9.04 5.80
N ARG A 29 1.57 -9.00 4.75
CA ARG A 29 2.29 -7.79 4.35
C ARG A 29 2.29 -7.65 2.84
N ILE A 30 2.08 -6.42 2.39
CA ILE A 30 2.24 -6.04 0.98
C ILE A 30 3.32 -4.97 0.92
N THR A 31 4.31 -5.20 0.07
CA THR A 31 5.36 -4.28 -0.29
C THR A 31 5.00 -3.68 -1.64
N TYR A 32 4.77 -2.38 -1.68
CA TYR A 32 4.48 -1.65 -2.90
C TYR A 32 5.76 -1.21 -3.60
N THR A 33 5.72 -1.14 -4.92
CA THR A 33 6.81 -0.57 -5.72
C THR A 33 6.96 0.93 -5.43
N ASP A 34 8.19 1.44 -5.55
CA ASP A 34 8.44 2.87 -5.32
C ASP A 34 7.79 3.74 -6.39
N ASP A 35 7.66 3.23 -7.61
CA ASP A 35 6.91 3.85 -8.70
C ASP A 35 5.45 4.07 -8.32
N PHE A 36 4.79 3.03 -7.77
CA PHE A 36 3.40 3.13 -7.34
C PHE A 36 3.21 4.11 -6.18
N LYS A 37 4.14 4.14 -5.21
CA LYS A 37 4.09 5.13 -4.11
C LYS A 37 4.18 6.56 -4.65
N ARG A 38 5.08 6.82 -5.61
CA ARG A 38 5.21 8.13 -6.25
C ARG A 38 3.95 8.50 -7.01
N TYR A 39 3.44 7.57 -7.83
CA TYR A 39 2.18 7.75 -8.55
C TYR A 39 1.05 8.16 -7.60
N CYS A 40 0.87 7.45 -6.49
CA CYS A 40 -0.16 7.79 -5.50
C CYS A 40 0.03 9.16 -4.86
N VAL A 41 1.25 9.52 -4.48
CA VAL A 41 1.55 10.81 -3.85
C VAL A 41 1.34 11.97 -4.83
N VAL A 42 1.81 11.84 -6.07
CA VAL A 42 1.66 12.86 -7.11
C VAL A 42 0.19 13.10 -7.42
N HIS A 43 -0.55 12.05 -7.77
CA HIS A 43 -1.97 12.17 -8.12
C HIS A 43 -2.84 12.60 -6.94
N TYR A 44 -2.48 12.23 -5.71
CA TYR A 44 -3.20 12.72 -4.55
C TYR A 44 -3.02 14.23 -4.36
N ASN A 45 -1.82 14.77 -4.61
CA ASN A 45 -1.59 16.21 -4.59
C ASN A 45 -2.34 16.94 -5.72
N GLU A 46 -2.64 16.26 -6.83
CA GLU A 46 -3.54 16.75 -7.89
C GLU A 46 -5.04 16.67 -7.53
N GLY A 47 -5.39 16.12 -6.36
CA GLY A 47 -6.77 15.98 -5.90
C GLY A 47 -7.45 14.67 -6.30
N ALA A 48 -6.71 13.68 -6.79
CA ALA A 48 -7.28 12.38 -7.14
C ALA A 48 -7.68 11.58 -5.89
N SER A 49 -8.71 10.74 -6.03
CA SER A 49 -9.17 9.88 -4.95
C SER A 49 -8.24 8.67 -4.76
N PRO A 50 -7.73 8.40 -3.55
CA PRO A 50 -6.86 7.26 -3.29
C PRO A 50 -7.52 5.92 -3.60
N VAL A 51 -8.81 5.80 -3.33
CA VAL A 51 -9.57 4.59 -3.65
C VAL A 51 -9.54 4.30 -5.15
N ARG A 52 -9.64 5.35 -5.98
CA ARG A 52 -9.61 5.21 -7.44
C ARG A 52 -8.24 4.78 -7.93
N MET A 53 -7.16 5.38 -7.44
CA MET A 53 -5.78 5.04 -7.80
C MET A 53 -5.45 3.58 -7.47
N PHE A 54 -5.82 3.12 -6.27
CA PHE A 54 -5.61 1.73 -5.87
C PHE A 54 -6.44 0.77 -6.72
N ARG A 55 -7.70 1.10 -7.00
CA ARG A 55 -8.57 0.29 -7.86
C ARG A 55 -8.02 0.17 -9.29
N GLU A 56 -7.48 1.26 -9.85
CA GLU A 56 -6.88 1.28 -11.19
C GLU A 56 -5.63 0.40 -11.27
N ALA A 57 -4.87 0.33 -10.18
CA ALA A 57 -3.74 -0.58 -10.02
C ALA A 57 -4.14 -2.04 -9.69
N GLY A 58 -5.44 -2.37 -9.70
CA GLY A 58 -5.96 -3.70 -9.38
C GLY A 58 -6.01 -4.03 -7.87
N LEU A 59 -5.69 -3.06 -7.01
CA LEU A 59 -5.75 -3.14 -5.56
C LEU A 59 -7.14 -2.72 -5.08
N ASP A 60 -8.12 -3.59 -5.22
CA ASP A 60 -9.51 -3.27 -4.88
C ASP A 60 -9.65 -2.94 -3.38
N PRO A 61 -10.33 -1.83 -3.01
CA PRO A 61 -10.57 -1.47 -1.62
C PRO A 61 -11.40 -2.50 -0.84
N ALA A 62 -12.16 -3.37 -1.51
CA ALA A 62 -12.82 -4.51 -0.89
C ALA A 62 -11.83 -5.61 -0.48
N LEU A 63 -10.70 -5.76 -1.20
CA LEU A 63 -9.65 -6.75 -0.93
C LEU A 63 -8.62 -6.21 0.08
N ILE A 64 -8.15 -4.97 -0.11
CA ILE A 64 -7.13 -4.37 0.77
C ILE A 64 -7.76 -3.78 2.04
N GLY A 65 -8.99 -3.29 1.94
CA GLY A 65 -9.69 -2.55 2.98
C GLY A 65 -9.46 -1.04 2.87
N TYR A 66 -10.56 -0.28 2.79
CA TYR A 66 -10.58 1.19 2.72
C TYR A 66 -9.68 1.86 3.78
N LYS A 67 -9.80 1.44 5.06
CA LYS A 67 -9.00 1.99 6.17
C LYS A 67 -7.49 1.81 5.98
N ARG A 68 -7.06 0.72 5.34
CA ARG A 68 -5.64 0.45 5.10
C ARG A 68 -5.10 1.35 4.00
N ILE A 69 -5.89 1.57 2.94
CA ILE A 69 -5.55 2.49 1.85
C ILE A 69 -5.35 3.91 2.40
N GLU A 70 -6.32 4.42 3.17
CA GLU A 70 -6.22 5.76 3.77
C GLU A 70 -4.99 5.90 4.67
N ARG A 71 -4.74 4.92 5.56
CA ARG A 71 -3.58 4.95 6.46
C ARG A 71 -2.25 4.87 5.71
N CYS A 72 -2.15 4.03 4.68
CA CYS A 72 -0.96 3.93 3.84
C CYS A 72 -0.67 5.25 3.12
N LEU A 73 -1.69 5.85 2.53
CA LEU A 73 -1.54 7.12 1.82
C LEU A 73 -1.15 8.25 2.77
N ALA A 74 -1.81 8.37 3.93
CA ALA A 74 -1.45 9.37 4.93
C ALA A 74 0.04 9.30 5.30
N ARG A 75 0.55 8.09 5.53
CA ARG A 75 1.97 7.86 5.80
C ARG A 75 2.87 8.23 4.62
N TRP A 76 2.48 7.89 3.39
CA TRP A 76 3.25 8.25 2.19
C TRP A 76 3.26 9.75 1.94
N ARG A 77 2.22 10.47 2.35
CA ARG A 77 2.22 11.93 2.31
C ARG A 77 3.16 12.54 3.33
N GLU A 78 3.25 11.98 4.53
CA GLU A 78 4.22 12.43 5.53
C GLU A 78 5.67 12.21 5.07
N SER A 79 5.93 11.09 4.37
CA SER A 79 7.23 10.79 3.77
C SER A 79 7.30 11.14 2.27
N GLN A 80 6.50 12.09 1.78
CA GLN A 80 6.44 12.37 0.34
C GLN A 80 7.77 12.92 -0.20
N ASP A 81 8.44 13.77 0.57
CA ASP A 81 9.75 14.32 0.22
C ASP A 81 10.77 13.21 0.03
N GLU A 82 10.76 12.21 0.91
CA GLU A 82 11.60 11.02 0.78
C GLU A 82 11.20 10.19 -0.43
N ILE A 83 9.91 9.88 -0.62
CA ILE A 83 9.43 9.02 -1.73
C ILE A 83 9.77 9.64 -3.09
N LEU A 84 9.57 10.95 -3.25
CA LEU A 84 9.88 11.68 -4.47
C LEU A 84 11.39 11.80 -4.70
N ASN A 85 12.21 11.92 -3.64
CA ASN A 85 13.66 12.05 -3.73
C ASN A 85 14.43 10.71 -3.73
N SER A 86 13.81 9.61 -3.28
CA SER A 86 14.42 8.27 -3.08
C SER A 86 14.73 7.51 -4.38
N GLY A 87 15.02 8.22 -5.47
CA GLY A 87 15.57 7.64 -6.70
C GLY A 87 17.02 7.16 -6.54
N ASN A 88 17.67 7.38 -5.39
CA ASN A 88 19.10 7.14 -5.22
C ASN A 88 19.56 6.56 -3.85
N ALA A 89 18.68 6.06 -2.98
CA ALA A 89 19.12 5.54 -1.67
C ALA A 89 18.49 4.18 -1.32
N LYS A 90 19.28 3.14 -1.61
CA LYS A 90 19.32 1.78 -1.06
C LYS A 90 18.46 1.51 0.20
N ALA A 91 17.63 0.47 0.09
CA ALA A 91 17.23 -0.49 1.12
C ALA A 91 16.97 0.02 2.55
N GLY A 92 15.70 0.02 2.98
CA GLY A 92 15.39 0.16 4.40
C GLY A 92 13.89 0.26 4.69
N GLN A 93 13.31 -0.86 5.12
CA GLN A 93 12.21 -0.93 6.10
C GLN A 93 11.13 0.16 6.05
N ILE A 94 10.02 -0.14 5.37
CA ILE A 94 8.71 0.38 5.80
C ILE A 94 7.96 -0.80 6.41
N LEU A 95 8.29 -1.05 7.68
CA LEU A 95 7.51 -1.81 8.65
C LEU A 95 6.08 -1.25 8.61
N VAL A 96 5.14 -1.99 8.03
CA VAL A 96 3.72 -1.78 8.36
C VAL A 96 3.55 -2.46 9.69
N VAL A 97 3.71 -1.67 10.76
CA VAL A 97 3.35 -2.03 12.12
C VAL A 97 1.95 -2.63 12.08
N VAL A 98 1.89 -3.91 12.47
CA VAL A 98 0.72 -4.46 13.14
C VAL A 98 0.43 -3.51 14.30
N ALA A 99 -0.55 -2.64 14.14
CA ALA A 99 -1.03 -1.81 15.23
C ALA A 99 -1.86 -2.72 16.14
N THR A 100 -1.18 -3.38 17.06
CA THR A 100 -1.72 -3.74 18.37
C THR A 100 -0.78 -3.17 19.41
N PRO A 101 -1.30 -2.39 20.37
CA PRO A 101 -0.94 -2.62 21.76
C PRO A 101 -2.20 -3.05 22.50
N GLY A 102 -2.10 -4.20 23.16
CA GLY A 102 -3.05 -4.57 24.20
C GLY A 102 -2.84 -3.68 25.42
N VAL A 103 -3.96 -3.29 26.03
CA VAL A 103 -4.21 -3.37 27.47
C VAL A 103 -5.63 -3.90 27.67
#